data_AF-A0A821TA15-F1
#
_entry.id   AF-A0A821TA15-F1
#
_cell.length_a   1.000
_cell.length_b   1.000
_cell.length_c   1.000
_cell.angle_alpha   90.00
_cell.angle_beta   90.00
_cell.angle_gamma   90.00
#
_symmetry.space_group_name_H-M   'P 1'
#
loop_
_entity.id
_entity.type
_entity.pdbx_description
1 polymer ?
#
loop_
_entity_poly.entity_id
_entity_poly.type
_entity_poly.pdbx_seq_one_letter_code
_entity_poly.pdbx_strand_id
1 'polypeptide(L)'
;GENSAICSSVSCNFTWAQSVTPYLVSVNPTSINGPQTLTLMGQNLATSNSITTADIHVTIGGEQCNVTSVSNSSIICDIGNIQIGDYSVVAS
;
A
#
# COMPACT_ATOMS: atom_id res chain seq x y z
N GLY A 1 0.88 12.16 24.79
CA GLY A 1 1.32 11.25 25.85
C GLY A 1 2.40 10.39 25.26
N GLU A 2 3.62 10.50 25.78
CA GLU A 2 4.78 9.80 25.23
C GLU A 2 4.77 8.35 25.71
N ASN A 3 4.68 7.40 24.77
CA ASN A 3 4.70 5.97 25.07
C ASN A 3 6.16 5.53 25.28
N SER A 4 6.54 5.20 26.51
CA SER A 4 7.85 4.64 26.83
C SER A 4 7.86 3.12 26.63
N ALA A 5 8.82 2.61 25.86
CA ALA A 5 9.12 1.18 25.82
C ALA A 5 10.19 0.86 26.88
N ILE A 6 9.85 0.03 27.87
CA ILE A 6 10.80 -0.47 28.89
C ILE A 6 11.29 -1.86 28.45
N CYS A 7 12.61 -2.05 28.47
CA CYS A 7 13.24 -3.33 28.19
C CYS A 7 14.10 -3.81 29.36
N SER A 8 13.78 -4.98 29.90
CA SER A 8 14.38 -5.54 31.13
C SER A 8 15.43 -6.64 30.89
N SER A 9 15.99 -6.78 29.69
CA SER A 9 17.16 -7.64 29.45
C SER A 9 17.95 -7.24 28.20
N VAL A 10 19.26 -7.50 28.24
CA VAL A 10 20.30 -7.05 27.31
C VAL A 10 20.06 -7.53 25.87
N SER A 11 19.26 -6.77 25.12
CA SER A 11 19.27 -6.56 23.65
C SER A 11 17.89 -6.20 23.12
N CYS A 12 17.33 -5.08 23.58
CA CYS A 12 16.20 -4.49 22.88
C CYS A 12 16.67 -3.74 21.64
N ASN A 13 16.79 -4.48 20.56
CA ASN A 13 17.03 -3.93 19.24
C ASN A 13 15.68 -3.44 18.69
N PHE A 14 15.39 -2.16 18.89
CA PHE A 14 14.37 -1.48 18.09
C PHE A 14 14.99 -1.13 16.74
N THR A 15 14.77 -1.96 15.73
CA THR A 15 15.01 -1.57 14.34
C THR A 15 13.90 -0.60 13.93
N TRP A 16 14.18 0.69 14.08
CA TRP A 16 13.41 1.74 13.42
C TRP A 16 13.63 1.61 11.92
N ALA A 17 12.68 1.00 11.21
CA ALA A 17 12.63 1.14 9.76
C ALA A 17 12.44 2.64 9.48
N GLN A 18 13.36 3.26 8.74
CA GLN A 18 13.13 4.62 8.24
C GLN A 18 11.80 4.58 7.50
N SER A 19 10.79 5.26 8.05
CA SER A 19 9.51 5.46 7.39
C SER A 19 9.77 6.33 6.18
N VAL A 20 10.04 5.68 5.05
CA VAL A 20 9.98 6.35 3.78
C VAL A 20 8.50 6.36 3.39
N THR A 21 7.92 7.56 3.29
CA THR A 21 6.51 7.70 2.94
C THR A 21 6.28 7.10 1.55
N PRO A 22 5.39 6.11 1.39
CA PRO A 22 5.06 5.56 0.07
C PRO A 22 4.45 6.67 -0.80
N TYR A 23 4.84 6.72 -2.07
CA TYR A 23 4.31 7.70 -3.02
C TYR A 23 3.87 7.02 -4.32
N LEU A 24 2.60 7.21 -4.68
CA LEU A 24 2.05 6.77 -5.96
C LEU A 24 2.24 7.84 -7.03
N VAL A 25 2.73 7.42 -8.19
CA VAL A 25 3.00 8.27 -9.36
C VAL A 25 1.86 8.15 -10.38
N SER A 26 1.36 6.95 -10.63
CA SER A 26 0.35 6.71 -11.66
C SER A 26 -0.43 5.43 -11.45
N VAL A 27 -1.63 5.37 -12.01
CA VAL A 27 -2.48 4.18 -12.10
C VAL A 27 -2.76 3.86 -13.56
N ASN A 28 -2.79 2.58 -13.90
CA ASN A 28 -3.19 2.10 -15.22
C ASN A 28 -4.03 0.82 -15.12
N PRO A 29 -5.15 0.71 -15.86
CA PRO A 29 -5.81 1.78 -16.62
C PRO A 29 -6.40 2.87 -15.71
N THR A 30 -6.63 4.07 -16.27
CA THR A 30 -7.24 5.21 -15.57
C THR A 30 -8.77 5.18 -15.59
N SER A 31 -9.38 4.19 -16.22
CA SER A 31 -10.82 4.04 -16.33
C SER A 31 -11.19 2.58 -16.11
N ILE A 32 -12.19 2.35 -15.26
CA ILE A 32 -12.60 1.02 -14.83
C ILE A 32 -14.01 0.74 -15.36
N ASN A 33 -14.17 -0.39 -16.05
CA ASN A 33 -15.45 -0.83 -16.60
C ASN A 33 -15.76 -2.24 -16.12
N GLY A 34 -16.17 -2.36 -14.85
CA GLY A 34 -16.40 -3.65 -14.20
C GLY A 34 -15.15 -4.17 -13.48
N PRO A 35 -15.06 -5.48 -13.18
CA PRO A 35 -13.93 -6.04 -12.47
C PRO A 35 -12.66 -5.92 -13.31
N GLN A 36 -11.59 -5.37 -12.75
CA GLN A 36 -10.39 -5.05 -13.52
C GLN A 36 -9.13 -5.11 -12.66
N THR A 37 -8.03 -5.55 -13.27
CA THR A 37 -6.70 -5.48 -12.67
C THR A 37 -6.09 -4.11 -12.94
N LEU A 38 -5.55 -3.50 -11.88
CA LEU A 38 -4.88 -2.21 -11.91
C LEU A 38 -3.40 -2.37 -11.58
N THR A 39 -2.59 -1.59 -12.27
CA THR A 39 -1.18 -1.40 -11.99
C THR A 39 -0.97 0.00 -11.44
N LEU A 40 -0.58 0.08 -10.17
CA LEU A 40 -0.17 1.30 -9.50
C LEU A 40 1.35 1.38 -9.54
N MET A 41 1.91 2.47 -10.05
CA MET A 41 3.35 2.71 -10.03
C MET A 41 3.68 3.78 -8.98
N GLY A 42 4.81 3.61 -8.33
CA GLY A 42 5.23 4.49 -7.24
C GLY A 42 6.67 4.28 -6.81
N GLN A 43 6.97 4.77 -5.62
CA GLN A 43 8.25 4.57 -4.94
C GLN A 43 8.00 4.28 -3.47
N ASN A 44 8.91 3.52 -2.86
CA ASN A 44 8.89 3.18 -1.44
C ASN A 44 7.65 2.38 -1.00
N LEU A 45 7.04 1.61 -1.93
CA LEU A 45 5.82 0.85 -1.67
C LEU A 45 6.08 -0.42 -0.85
N ALA A 46 7.29 -0.97 -0.93
CA ALA A 46 7.77 -2.11 -0.15
C ALA A 46 9.28 -2.00 0.06
N THR A 47 9.68 -1.12 0.98
CA THR A 47 11.09 -0.79 1.27
C THR A 47 11.82 -1.86 2.08
N SER A 48 11.08 -2.82 2.67
CA SER A 48 11.63 -3.92 3.45
C SER A 48 11.12 -5.25 2.92
N ASN A 49 11.98 -6.28 2.99
CA ASN A 49 11.64 -7.66 2.61
C ASN A 49 10.56 -8.29 3.53
N SER A 50 10.21 -7.61 4.63
CA SER A 50 9.11 -8.03 5.53
C SER A 50 7.75 -7.52 5.08
N ILE A 51 7.67 -6.58 4.12
CA ILE A 51 6.40 -6.08 3.59
C ILE A 51 5.87 -7.08 2.57
N THR A 52 4.64 -7.52 2.80
CA THR A 52 3.91 -8.46 1.95
C THR A 52 2.64 -7.81 1.40
N THR A 53 1.94 -8.51 0.51
CA THR A 53 0.64 -8.03 0.00
C THR A 53 -0.42 -7.88 1.09
N ALA A 54 -0.28 -8.60 2.22
CA ALA A 54 -1.20 -8.50 3.35
C ALA A 54 -1.04 -7.22 4.18
N ASP A 55 0.11 -6.55 4.05
CA ASP A 55 0.43 -5.33 4.79
C ASP A 55 -0.01 -4.06 4.04
N ILE A 56 -0.58 -4.21 2.83
CA ILE A 56 -0.88 -3.10 1.92
C ILE A 56 -2.38 -3.01 1.71
N HIS A 57 -2.91 -1.82 1.98
CA HIS A 57 -4.32 -1.53 1.76
C HIS A 57 -4.46 -0.48 0.65
N VAL A 58 -5.12 -0.88 -0.44
CA VAL A 58 -5.45 0.01 -1.56
C VAL A 58 -6.96 0.20 -1.60
N THR A 59 -7.39 1.45 -1.66
CA THR A 59 -8.79 1.81 -1.89
C THR A 59 -8.94 2.78 -3.05
N ILE A 60 -10.01 2.60 -3.81
CA ILE A 60 -10.36 3.45 -4.96
C ILE A 60 -11.83 3.80 -4.82
N GLY A 61 -12.10 5.08 -4.55
CA GLY A 61 -13.47 5.55 -4.36
C GLY A 61 -14.18 4.94 -3.15
N GLY A 62 -13.42 4.45 -2.17
CA GLY A 62 -13.94 3.74 -0.99
C GLY A 62 -14.08 2.23 -1.17
N GLU A 63 -13.89 1.70 -2.38
CA GLU A 63 -13.87 0.26 -2.63
C GLU A 63 -12.46 -0.33 -2.49
N GLN A 64 -12.39 -1.53 -1.92
CA GLN A 64 -11.12 -2.23 -1.72
C GLN A 64 -10.59 -2.80 -3.04
N CYS A 65 -9.32 -2.51 -3.34
CA CYS A 65 -8.58 -3.17 -4.42
C CYS A 65 -7.75 -4.30 -3.82
N ASN A 66 -8.00 -5.54 -4.25
CA ASN A 66 -7.36 -6.72 -3.69
C ASN A 66 -5.92 -6.84 -4.20
N VAL A 67 -4.93 -6.56 -3.34
CA VAL A 67 -3.52 -6.57 -3.72
C VAL A 67 -3.04 -8.00 -3.99
N THR A 68 -2.59 -8.25 -5.21
CA THR A 68 -2.07 -9.55 -5.66
C THR A 68 -0.54 -9.58 -5.78
N SER A 69 0.08 -8.41 -5.93
CA SER A 69 1.54 -8.29 -5.98
C SER A 69 2.00 -6.92 -5.51
N VAL A 70 3.14 -6.89 -4.82
CA VAL A 70 3.84 -5.64 -4.49
C VAL A 70 5.33 -5.78 -4.80
N SER A 71 5.90 -4.69 -5.31
CA SER A 71 7.33 -4.42 -5.32
C SER A 71 7.58 -3.01 -4.76
N ASN A 72 8.85 -2.63 -4.59
CA ASN A 72 9.20 -1.28 -4.15
C ASN A 72 8.66 -0.16 -5.08
N SER A 73 8.36 -0.48 -6.34
CA SER A 73 7.93 0.49 -7.35
C SER A 73 6.56 0.22 -7.97
N SER A 74 5.88 -0.86 -7.60
CA SER A 74 4.58 -1.21 -8.18
C SER A 74 3.68 -1.99 -7.24
N ILE A 75 2.38 -1.72 -7.30
CA ILE A 75 1.33 -2.57 -6.70
C ILE A 75 0.42 -3.04 -7.84
N ILE A 76 0.10 -4.34 -7.85
CA ILE A 76 -0.92 -4.92 -8.71
C ILE A 76 -2.09 -5.29 -7.82
N CYS A 77 -3.30 -4.84 -8.17
CA CYS A 77 -4.49 -5.17 -7.41
C CYS A 77 -5.70 -5.35 -8.32
N ASP A 78 -6.64 -6.18 -7.88
CA ASP A 78 -7.89 -6.45 -8.58
C ASP A 78 -9.03 -5.68 -7.90
N ILE A 79 -9.70 -4.82 -8.65
CA ILE A 79 -10.88 -4.10 -8.18
C ILE A 79 -12.14 -4.71 -8.78
N GLY A 80 -13.21 -4.72 -7.98
CA GLY A 80 -14.54 -5.09 -8.44
C GLY A 80 -15.25 -3.96 -9.20
N ASN A 81 -16.58 -4.03 -9.24
CA ASN A 81 -17.37 -2.96 -9.82
C ASN A 81 -17.38 -1.74 -8.91
N ILE A 82 -16.91 -0.62 -9.43
CA ILE A 82 -17.11 0.70 -8.82
C ILE A 82 -18.22 1.45 -9.55
N GLN A 83 -18.87 2.37 -8.84
CA GLN A 83 -19.86 3.27 -9.45
C GLN A 83 -19.16 4.22 -10.43
N ILE A 84 -19.95 4.87 -11.29
CA ILE A 84 -19.41 5.84 -12.25
C ILE A 84 -19.03 7.11 -11.48
N GLY A 85 -17.77 7.53 -11.57
CA GLY A 85 -17.26 8.75 -10.93
C GLY A 85 -15.74 8.87 -11.01
N ASP A 86 -15.23 10.05 -10.66
CA ASP A 86 -13.79 10.28 -10.50
C ASP A 86 -13.37 9.93 -9.08
N TYR A 87 -12.32 9.13 -8.94
CA TYR A 87 -11.86 8.63 -7.65
C TYR A 87 -10.36 8.84 -7.45
N SER A 88 -9.99 9.30 -6.26
CA SER A 88 -8.60 9.28 -5.80
C SER A 88 -8.19 7.87 -5.42
N VAL A 89 -6.95 7.50 -5.75
CA VAL A 89 -6.32 6.26 -5.28
C VAL A 89 -5.54 6.56 -4.00
N VAL A 90 -5.82 5.78 -2.95
CA VAL A 90 -5.10 5.86 -1.68
C VAL A 90 -4.51 4.49 -1.36
N ALA A 91 -3.20 4.46 -1.05
CA ALA A 91 -2.49 3.29 -0.57
C ALA A 91 -1.79 3.62 0.76
N SER A 92 -1.93 2.72 1.74
CA SER A 92 -1.31 2.83 3.07
C SER A 92 -0.67 1.52 3.50
#